data_AF-A0A969FIS5-F1
#
_entry.id   AF-A0A969FIS5-F1
#
_cell.length_a   1.000
_cell.length_b   1.000
_cell.length_c   1.000
_cell.angle_alpha   90.00
_cell.angle_beta   90.00
_cell.angle_gamma   90.00
#
_symmetry.space_group_name_H-M   'P 1'
#
loop_
_entity.id
_entity.type
_entity.pdbx_description
1 polymer ?
#
loop_
_entity_poly.entity_id
_entity_poly.type
_entity_poly.pdbx_seq_one_letter_code
_entity_poly.pdbx_strand_id
1 'polypeptide(L)'
;MKSTTNSNSNNQGMPGSKPTVTLTDVTLTGNTAADDANTPDPTPANITTGTNLNNNDLFGDTIIRTYPGVTTLTPSPLTIDPSIVGVGTFALTVDFSQAMDTAIDPTISFPTSGEDPSSTITFNMGSWSDADTYLATYDVATPAPSATSTLK
;
A
#
# COMPACT_ATOMS: atom_id res chain seq x y z
N MET A 1 29.19 -30.58 31.47
CA MET A 1 28.98 -30.23 30.05
C MET A 1 27.50 -30.44 29.74
N LYS A 2 26.75 -29.37 29.45
CA LYS A 2 25.30 -29.45 29.22
C LYS A 2 25.04 -30.25 27.94
N SER A 3 24.19 -31.27 28.05
CA SER A 3 23.77 -32.13 26.95
C SER A 3 23.14 -31.31 25.83
N THR A 4 23.61 -31.48 24.59
CA THR A 4 23.08 -30.80 23.39
C THR A 4 22.19 -31.70 22.54
N THR A 5 21.75 -32.85 23.04
CA THR A 5 20.83 -33.73 22.32
C THR A 5 19.62 -34.06 23.17
N ASN A 6 18.43 -33.71 22.67
CA ASN A 6 17.20 -34.39 23.05
C ASN A 6 17.10 -35.71 22.28
N SER A 7 16.15 -36.57 22.64
CA SER A 7 16.07 -38.00 22.26
C SER A 7 16.01 -38.32 20.76
N ASN A 8 15.99 -37.32 19.87
CA ASN A 8 16.00 -37.49 18.41
C ASN A 8 17.38 -37.19 17.77
N SER A 9 18.43 -36.96 18.55
CA SER A 9 19.81 -36.74 18.08
C SER A 9 19.98 -35.61 17.06
N ASN A 10 19.04 -34.66 16.96
CA ASN A 10 19.24 -33.50 16.11
C ASN A 10 20.01 -32.41 16.88
N ASN A 11 20.96 -31.76 16.20
CA ASN A 11 21.70 -30.65 16.76
C ASN A 11 20.78 -29.43 16.74
N GLN A 12 20.04 -29.16 17.82
CA GLN A 12 19.24 -27.95 17.93
C GLN A 12 20.15 -26.77 18.22
N GLY A 13 20.79 -26.26 17.17
CA GLY A 13 21.59 -25.05 17.23
C GLY A 13 20.74 -23.92 17.78
N MET A 14 20.92 -23.59 19.06
CA MET A 14 20.37 -22.38 19.65
C MET A 14 20.99 -21.19 18.90
N PRO A 15 20.19 -20.30 18.30
CA PRO A 15 20.73 -19.14 17.60
C PRO A 15 21.67 -18.35 18.55
N GLY A 16 22.87 -18.01 18.07
CA GLY A 16 23.86 -17.24 18.85
C GLY A 16 23.43 -15.82 19.21
N SER A 17 22.29 -15.38 18.69
CA SER A 17 21.65 -14.09 18.92
C SER A 17 20.15 -14.29 18.93
N LYS A 18 19.45 -13.59 19.84
CA LYS A 18 17.99 -13.65 19.91
C LYS A 18 17.40 -13.17 18.58
N PRO A 19 16.47 -13.91 17.94
CA PRO A 19 15.74 -13.37 16.81
C PRO A 19 14.99 -12.11 17.26
N THR A 20 15.14 -11.03 16.49
CA THR A 20 14.42 -9.77 16.71
C THR A 20 13.39 -9.63 15.61
N VAL A 21 12.13 -9.42 15.98
CA VAL A 21 11.05 -9.08 15.05
C VAL A 21 10.74 -7.60 15.25
N THR A 22 10.95 -6.80 14.21
CA THR A 22 10.58 -5.38 14.19
C THR A 22 9.28 -5.25 13.42
N LEU A 23 8.26 -4.64 14.03
CA LEU A 23 6.99 -4.34 13.38
C LEU A 23 6.90 -2.82 13.18
N THR A 24 6.70 -2.38 11.94
CA THR A 24 6.49 -0.96 11.58
C THR A 24 5.02 -0.80 11.18
N ASP A 25 4.39 0.29 11.60
CA ASP A 25 2.99 0.65 11.26
C ASP A 25 1.91 -0.35 11.70
N VAL A 26 2.22 -1.22 12.67
CA VAL A 26 1.23 -2.12 13.29
C VAL A 26 0.65 -1.46 14.54
N THR A 27 -0.66 -1.20 14.53
CA THR A 27 -1.39 -0.78 15.74
C THR A 27 -2.02 -2.00 16.40
N LEU A 28 -1.65 -2.27 17.65
CA LEU A 28 -2.32 -3.28 18.48
C LEU A 28 -3.48 -2.60 19.21
N THR A 29 -4.72 -2.98 18.91
CA THR A 29 -5.93 -2.47 19.56
C THR A 29 -6.59 -3.55 20.40
N GLY A 30 -7.33 -3.18 21.45
CA GLY A 30 -8.12 -4.15 22.23
C GLY A 30 -7.43 -4.75 23.46
N ASN A 31 -6.17 -4.39 23.75
CA ASN A 31 -5.52 -4.78 25.00
C ASN A 31 -5.92 -3.79 26.11
N THR A 32 -6.77 -4.22 27.05
CA THR A 32 -7.14 -3.40 28.21
C THR A 32 -6.40 -3.88 29.46
N ALA A 33 -6.08 -2.96 30.37
CA ALA A 33 -5.50 -3.33 31.67
C ALA A 33 -6.37 -4.30 32.49
N ALA A 34 -7.66 -4.43 32.12
CA ALA A 34 -8.57 -5.41 32.69
C ALA A 34 -8.23 -6.87 32.31
N ASP A 35 -7.55 -7.07 31.18
CA ASP A 35 -7.10 -8.39 30.73
C ASP A 35 -5.92 -8.91 31.58
N ASP A 36 -5.30 -8.02 32.37
CA ASP A 36 -4.23 -8.32 33.33
C ASP A 36 -4.72 -8.27 34.80
N ALA A 37 -6.01 -8.03 35.03
CA ALA A 37 -6.54 -7.73 36.37
C ALA A 37 -6.47 -8.90 37.37
N ASN A 38 -6.07 -10.11 36.94
CA ASN A 38 -5.90 -11.29 37.78
C ASN A 38 -4.50 -11.90 37.75
N THR A 39 -3.49 -11.21 37.21
CA THR A 39 -2.09 -11.67 37.30
C THR A 39 -1.45 -11.08 38.57
N PRO A 40 -1.09 -11.91 39.57
CA PRO A 40 -0.30 -11.42 40.69
C PRO A 40 1.13 -11.22 40.20
N ASP A 41 1.61 -9.97 40.23
CA ASP A 41 3.00 -9.52 40.02
C ASP A 41 3.47 -9.41 38.55
N PRO A 42 3.81 -8.21 38.03
CA PRO A 42 3.95 -7.93 36.60
C PRO A 42 5.32 -8.34 36.01
N THR A 43 5.96 -9.41 36.46
CA THR A 43 7.05 -10.02 35.69
C THR A 43 7.30 -11.48 36.10
N PRO A 44 6.70 -12.46 35.40
CA PRO A 44 7.16 -13.82 35.53
C PRO A 44 8.59 -13.89 34.99
N ALA A 45 9.57 -14.12 35.87
CA ALA A 45 10.97 -14.37 35.48
C ALA A 45 11.13 -15.64 34.62
N ASN A 46 10.08 -16.46 34.51
CA ASN A 46 9.99 -17.58 33.58
C ASN A 46 8.55 -17.71 33.09
N ILE A 47 8.36 -17.59 31.78
CA ILE A 47 7.13 -18.03 31.11
C ILE A 47 7.15 -19.56 31.11
N THR A 48 6.30 -20.18 31.92
CA THR A 48 6.09 -21.63 31.87
C THR A 48 4.77 -21.87 31.15
N THR A 49 4.77 -22.74 30.14
CA THR A 49 3.55 -23.08 29.37
C THR A 49 2.50 -23.70 30.29
N GLY A 50 1.27 -23.21 30.28
CA GLY A 50 0.19 -23.90 30.98
C GLY A 50 -1.09 -23.12 31.34
N THR A 51 -1.13 -21.79 31.24
CA THR A 51 -2.39 -21.03 31.45
C THR A 51 -2.58 -20.04 30.32
N ASN A 52 -3.00 -20.58 29.18
CA ASN A 52 -3.38 -19.92 27.92
C ASN A 52 -2.56 -18.69 27.52
N LEU A 53 -1.32 -18.94 27.09
CA LEU A 53 -0.61 -18.11 26.12
C LEU A 53 -0.59 -18.88 24.80
N ASN A 54 -1.77 -19.14 24.22
CA ASN A 54 -1.82 -19.80 22.92
C ASN A 54 -1.42 -18.81 21.82
N ASN A 55 -1.15 -19.30 20.61
CA ASN A 55 -0.89 -18.43 19.47
C ASN A 55 -2.06 -17.45 19.20
N ASN A 56 -3.22 -17.67 19.79
CA ASN A 56 -4.36 -16.76 19.71
C ASN A 56 -4.24 -15.54 20.65
N ASP A 57 -3.34 -15.58 21.63
CA ASP A 57 -3.09 -14.47 22.57
C ASP A 57 -1.88 -13.62 22.15
N LEU A 58 -0.92 -14.25 21.46
CA LEU A 58 0.26 -13.57 20.89
C LEU A 58 0.09 -13.17 19.41
N PHE A 59 -0.80 -13.86 18.68
CA PHE A 59 -1.07 -13.69 17.23
C PHE A 59 -2.54 -13.93 16.83
N GLY A 60 -3.50 -13.94 17.77
CA GLY A 60 -4.88 -14.36 17.46
C GLY A 60 -5.75 -13.32 16.81
N ASP A 61 -5.30 -12.07 16.79
CA ASP A 61 -5.75 -11.18 15.73
C ASP A 61 -5.04 -11.61 14.45
N THR A 62 -5.85 -12.03 13.49
CA THR A 62 -5.36 -12.18 12.12
C THR A 62 -4.75 -10.84 11.71
N ILE A 63 -3.42 -10.80 11.56
CA ILE A 63 -2.75 -9.63 11.01
C ILE A 63 -3.10 -9.58 9.52
N ILE A 64 -4.14 -8.83 9.18
CA ILE A 64 -4.53 -8.59 7.81
C ILE A 64 -3.74 -7.38 7.31
N ARG A 65 -2.86 -7.63 6.34
CA ARG A 65 -2.26 -6.55 5.57
C ARG A 65 -3.24 -6.12 4.48
N THR A 66 -3.77 -4.91 4.61
CA THR A 66 -4.47 -4.25 3.51
C THR A 66 -3.46 -3.55 2.61
N TYR A 67 -3.74 -3.51 1.32
CA TYR A 67 -2.99 -2.70 0.38
C TYR A 67 -3.88 -1.53 -0.05
N PRO A 68 -3.30 -0.35 -0.27
CA PRO A 68 -4.05 0.73 -0.89
C PRO A 68 -4.45 0.30 -2.30
N GLY A 69 -5.75 0.40 -2.58
CA GLY A 69 -6.30 0.25 -3.92
C GLY A 69 -6.85 1.59 -4.39
N VAL A 70 -6.88 1.81 -5.71
CA VAL A 70 -7.60 2.94 -6.29
C VAL A 70 -9.09 2.75 -6.06
N THR A 71 -9.75 3.73 -5.44
CA THR A 71 -11.20 3.75 -5.25
C THR A 71 -11.91 4.50 -6.37
N THR A 72 -11.33 5.61 -6.79
CA THR A 72 -11.91 6.50 -7.80
C THR A 72 -10.82 7.06 -8.71
N LEU A 73 -11.18 7.19 -9.98
CA LEU A 73 -10.38 7.87 -11.00
C LEU A 73 -11.30 8.82 -11.73
N THR A 74 -11.19 10.11 -11.43
CA THR A 74 -12.11 11.14 -11.91
C THR A 74 -11.40 12.05 -12.91
N PRO A 75 -11.78 12.01 -14.20
CA PRO A 75 -11.27 12.95 -15.19
C PRO A 75 -11.96 14.32 -15.09
N SER A 76 -11.21 15.38 -15.33
CA SER A 76 -11.72 16.75 -15.46
C SER A 76 -10.97 17.50 -16.54
N PRO A 77 -11.64 17.96 -17.60
CA PRO A 77 -13.04 17.71 -17.95
C PRO A 77 -13.31 16.25 -18.39
N LEU A 78 -14.58 15.85 -18.46
CA LEU A 78 -14.99 14.50 -18.87
C LEU A 78 -14.78 14.21 -20.37
N THR A 79 -14.64 15.25 -21.18
CA THR A 79 -14.49 15.13 -22.64
C THR A 79 -13.32 15.99 -23.08
N ILE A 80 -12.48 15.41 -23.92
CA ILE A 80 -11.37 16.10 -24.56
C ILE A 80 -11.84 16.55 -25.94
N ASP A 81 -11.93 17.86 -26.13
CA ASP A 81 -12.31 18.51 -27.39
C ASP A 81 -11.39 19.71 -27.69
N PRO A 82 -11.47 20.31 -28.90
CA PRO A 82 -10.58 21.40 -29.28
C PRO A 82 -10.61 22.63 -28.36
N SER A 83 -11.66 22.83 -27.56
CA SER A 83 -11.78 23.99 -26.66
C SER A 83 -10.86 23.92 -25.45
N ILE A 84 -10.35 22.73 -25.11
CA ILE A 84 -9.49 22.51 -23.95
C ILE A 84 -8.02 22.27 -24.33
N VAL A 85 -7.64 22.51 -25.58
CA VAL A 85 -6.23 22.44 -26.02
C VAL A 85 -5.42 23.46 -25.23
N GLY A 86 -4.31 23.01 -24.62
CA GLY A 86 -3.47 23.87 -23.80
C GLY A 86 -2.66 23.10 -22.76
N VAL A 87 -1.94 23.88 -21.95
CA VAL A 87 -1.06 23.36 -20.90
C VAL A 87 -1.88 23.08 -19.64
N GLY A 88 -1.79 21.86 -19.08
CA GLY A 88 -2.43 21.47 -17.83
C GLY A 88 -3.96 21.59 -17.81
N THR A 89 -4.61 21.52 -18.97
CA THR A 89 -6.06 21.74 -19.13
C THR A 89 -6.91 20.49 -18.89
N PHE A 90 -6.29 19.32 -18.86
CA PHE A 90 -6.91 18.06 -18.47
C PHE A 90 -6.26 17.50 -17.20
N ALA A 91 -7.08 16.96 -16.29
CA ALA A 91 -6.62 16.40 -15.05
C ALA A 91 -7.28 15.05 -14.75
N LEU A 92 -6.55 14.18 -14.08
CA LEU A 92 -7.03 12.95 -13.45
C LEU A 92 -6.84 13.10 -11.93
N THR A 93 -7.93 13.00 -11.19
CA THR A 93 -7.90 12.88 -9.72
C THR A 93 -8.02 11.41 -9.35
N VAL A 94 -7.01 10.89 -8.66
CA VAL A 94 -6.93 9.49 -8.21
C VAL A 94 -7.12 9.48 -6.70
N ASP A 95 -8.16 8.81 -6.20
CA ASP A 95 -8.29 8.56 -4.77
C ASP A 95 -7.95 7.10 -4.45
N PHE A 96 -7.29 6.91 -3.32
CA PHE A 96 -6.88 5.61 -2.80
C PHE A 96 -7.71 5.24 -1.57
N SER A 97 -7.81 3.94 -1.29
CA SER A 97 -8.60 3.41 -0.17
C SER A 97 -8.02 3.70 1.22
N GLN A 98 -6.80 4.23 1.29
CA GLN A 98 -6.06 4.55 2.51
C GLN A 98 -4.88 5.48 2.16
N ALA A 99 -4.30 6.11 3.18
CA ALA A 99 -3.13 6.98 3.05
C ALA A 99 -1.94 6.27 2.36
N MET A 100 -1.24 7.03 1.53
CA MET A 100 -0.12 6.61 0.70
C MET A 100 1.19 7.22 1.20
N ASP A 101 2.33 6.69 0.74
CA ASP A 101 3.62 7.36 0.87
C ASP A 101 3.68 8.51 -0.15
N THR A 102 3.40 9.73 0.29
CA THR A 102 3.34 10.92 -0.57
C THR A 102 4.71 11.40 -1.07
N ALA A 103 5.81 10.71 -0.68
CA ALA A 103 7.11 10.93 -1.30
C ALA A 103 7.27 10.18 -2.63
N ILE A 104 6.32 9.29 -2.98
CA ILE A 104 6.33 8.48 -4.18
C ILE A 104 5.07 8.76 -5.01
N ASP A 105 5.27 9.25 -6.23
CA ASP A 105 4.17 9.49 -7.16
C ASP A 105 3.69 8.17 -7.81
N PRO A 106 2.37 7.98 -7.98
CA PRO A 106 1.83 6.80 -8.66
C PRO A 106 2.08 6.85 -10.17
N THR A 107 2.29 5.68 -10.78
CA THR A 107 2.36 5.54 -12.23
C THR A 107 0.97 5.37 -12.82
N ILE A 108 0.55 6.29 -13.69
CA ILE A 108 -0.67 6.18 -14.50
C ILE A 108 -0.27 5.67 -15.90
N SER A 109 -0.87 4.57 -16.34
CA SER A 109 -0.57 3.94 -17.63
C SER A 109 -1.83 3.44 -18.33
N PHE A 110 -1.74 3.27 -19.65
CA PHE A 110 -2.80 2.74 -20.52
C PHE A 110 -2.34 1.39 -21.08
N PRO A 111 -2.54 0.28 -20.33
CA PRO A 111 -1.88 -0.99 -20.62
C PRO A 111 -2.51 -1.75 -21.80
N THR A 112 -3.72 -1.40 -22.22
CA THR A 112 -4.41 -2.07 -23.32
C THR A 112 -3.90 -1.54 -24.66
N SER A 113 -3.60 -2.46 -25.59
CA SER A 113 -3.21 -2.09 -26.94
C SER A 113 -4.30 -1.26 -27.63
N GLY A 114 -3.94 -0.11 -28.18
CA GLY A 114 -4.86 0.83 -28.82
C GLY A 114 -5.49 1.87 -27.89
N GLU A 115 -5.21 1.83 -26.58
CA GLU A 115 -5.68 2.85 -25.62
C GLU A 115 -4.65 3.96 -25.36
N ASP A 116 -3.47 3.94 -26.00
CA ASP A 116 -2.42 4.95 -25.78
C ASP A 116 -2.87 6.35 -26.24
N PRO A 117 -3.11 7.29 -25.32
CA PRO A 117 -3.58 8.63 -25.65
C PRO A 117 -2.43 9.61 -25.87
N SER A 118 -1.17 9.15 -25.93
CA SER A 118 0.05 9.98 -26.04
C SER A 118 0.06 10.95 -27.25
N SER A 119 -0.74 10.65 -28.28
CA SER A 119 -0.95 11.55 -29.43
C SER A 119 -1.82 12.77 -29.13
N THR A 120 -2.54 12.77 -28.01
CA THR A 120 -3.53 13.79 -27.62
C THR A 120 -3.23 14.40 -26.26
N ILE A 121 -2.80 13.60 -25.27
CA ILE A 121 -2.44 14.07 -23.94
C ILE A 121 -0.99 13.73 -23.60
N THR A 122 -0.30 14.63 -22.91
CA THR A 122 1.06 14.42 -22.40
C THR A 122 1.09 14.78 -20.92
N PHE A 123 1.68 13.93 -20.07
CA PHE A 123 1.79 14.22 -18.64
C PHE A 123 2.57 15.53 -18.42
N ASN A 124 2.00 16.44 -17.63
CA ASN A 124 2.62 17.72 -17.31
C ASN A 124 3.23 17.67 -15.90
N MET A 125 2.38 17.54 -14.89
CA MET A 125 2.79 17.47 -13.49
C MET A 125 1.78 16.69 -12.67
N GLY A 126 2.22 16.23 -11.50
CA GLY A 126 1.31 15.72 -10.49
C GLY A 126 1.70 16.14 -9.10
N SER A 127 0.75 16.02 -8.19
CA SER A 127 0.89 16.40 -6.79
C SER A 127 -0.13 15.68 -5.92
N TRP A 128 0.29 15.31 -4.72
CA TRP A 128 -0.61 14.90 -3.65
C TRP A 128 -1.39 16.12 -3.13
N SER A 129 -2.72 16.07 -3.17
CA SER A 129 -3.56 17.11 -2.56
C SER A 129 -3.77 16.88 -1.07
N ASP A 130 -3.70 15.63 -0.64
CA ASP A 130 -3.75 15.16 0.74
C ASP A 130 -3.07 13.78 0.86
N ALA A 131 -3.38 13.01 1.91
CA ALA A 131 -2.71 11.75 2.20
C ALA A 131 -3.13 10.60 1.28
N ASP A 132 -4.28 10.68 0.61
CA ASP A 132 -4.87 9.60 -0.18
C ASP A 132 -5.43 10.05 -1.55
N THR A 133 -5.23 11.31 -1.94
CA THR A 133 -5.60 11.84 -3.25
C THR A 133 -4.40 12.39 -4.03
N TYR A 134 -4.21 11.87 -5.25
CA TYR A 134 -3.20 12.33 -6.20
C TYR A 134 -3.85 13.02 -7.40
N LEU A 135 -3.39 14.24 -7.71
CA LEU A 135 -3.81 15.00 -8.88
C LEU A 135 -2.73 14.92 -9.95
N ALA A 136 -3.05 14.35 -11.11
CA ALA A 136 -2.22 14.38 -12.31
C ALA A 136 -2.81 15.32 -13.35
N THR A 137 -2.01 16.23 -13.90
CA THR A 137 -2.40 17.15 -14.96
C THR A 137 -1.67 16.82 -16.25
N TYR A 138 -2.33 17.08 -17.36
CA TYR A 138 -1.86 16.76 -18.70
C TYR A 138 -2.03 17.97 -19.62
N ASP A 139 -1.06 18.13 -20.49
CA ASP A 139 -1.17 19.00 -21.65
C ASP A 139 -2.04 18.32 -22.69
N VAL A 140 -2.92 19.09 -23.33
CA VAL A 140 -3.80 18.61 -24.40
C VAL A 140 -3.35 19.22 -25.72
N ALA A 141 -2.99 18.37 -26.67
CA ALA A 141 -2.69 18.73 -28.05
C ALA A 141 -3.90 18.47 -28.95
N THR A 142 -3.98 19.17 -30.07
CA THR A 142 -4.92 18.80 -31.14
C THR A 142 -4.54 17.43 -31.67
N PRO A 143 -5.47 16.46 -31.76
CA PRO A 143 -5.21 15.20 -32.44
C PRO A 143 -4.75 15.51 -33.87
N ALA A 144 -3.68 14.86 -34.32
CA ALA A 144 -3.22 15.04 -35.70
C ALA A 144 -4.41 14.83 -36.66
N PRO A 145 -4.62 15.69 -37.68
CA PRO A 145 -5.69 15.48 -38.63
C PRO A 145 -5.54 14.08 -39.23
N SER A 146 -6.57 13.24 -39.08
CA SER A 146 -6.66 12.00 -39.84
C SER A 146 -6.46 12.38 -41.30
N ALA A 147 -5.44 11.82 -41.96
CA ALA A 147 -5.13 12.13 -43.34
C ALA A 147 -6.39 11.91 -44.18
N THR A 148 -7.08 13.00 -44.52
CA THR A 148 -8.20 12.96 -45.44
C THR A 148 -7.62 12.53 -46.77
N SER A 149 -7.80 11.26 -47.13
CA SER A 149 -7.46 10.76 -48.45
C SER A 149 -8.37 11.47 -49.45
N THR A 150 -7.93 12.62 -49.95
CA THR A 150 -8.52 13.23 -51.14
C THR A 150 -8.16 12.33 -52.32
N LEU A 151 -9.04 11.38 -52.63
CA LEU A 151 -9.08 10.76 -53.95
C LEU A 151 -9.34 11.88 -54.96
N LYS A 152 -8.36 12.11 -55.84
CA LYS A 152 -8.55 12.87 -57.09
C LYS A 152 -8.99 11.93 -58.19
#